data_AF-A0A8T4X976-F1
#
_entry.id   AF-A0A8T4X976-F1
#
_cell.length_a   1.000
_cell.length_b   1.000
_cell.length_c   1.000
_cell.angle_alpha   90.00
_cell.angle_beta   90.00
_cell.angle_gamma   90.00
#
_symmetry.space_group_name_H-M   'P 1'
#
loop_
_entity.id
_entity.type
_entity.pdbx_description
1 polymer ?
#
loop_
_entity_poly.entity_id
_entity_poly.type
_entity_poly.pdbx_seq_one_letter_code
_entity_poly.pdbx_strand_id
1 'polypeptide(L)'
;MKNHYNVFIFTVLVFTLFSLTIPSAFADDITINDQESCEDIGGIWTDILTKICTVSSFTSDDNDIKINGNTRLISIGLLENTEDGSITINSNSILEIQSISNNYGYVENHGTIINNISSNIFNFGAIENSGTLTNNGNIFNGDLINGAEIINLGTVENNGLIHNYREIINQNIVNNPGIINNECGAIYTGNIPVVNAVVQLCTTDSDGDGLFDDDELNLYGTDPNNPDSDADGLTDYDEVITHLTDPNNPDSDADGLTDYDELNIYFTNPLNSDSDADGLTDGQEVQLGTDPNNALGDLDADGLTDSQEVLTYFTNPNNPDSDADGLTDYDEVITHLTNPNNPDSDADGLTDY
;
A
#
# COMPACT_ATOMS: atom_id res chain seq x y z
N MET A 1 15.63 67.70 -60.04
CA MET A 1 15.17 66.40 -59.53
C MET A 1 15.13 66.50 -58.01
N LYS A 2 13.95 66.79 -57.43
CA LYS A 2 13.73 66.93 -55.98
C LYS A 2 13.11 65.61 -55.51
N ASN A 3 13.82 64.84 -54.69
CA ASN A 3 13.21 63.75 -53.92
C ASN A 3 12.96 64.26 -52.50
N HIS A 4 11.68 64.48 -52.19
CA HIS A 4 11.18 64.63 -50.84
C HIS A 4 11.01 63.22 -50.25
N TYR A 5 11.78 62.88 -49.22
CA TYR A 5 11.48 61.73 -48.38
C TYR A 5 10.49 62.18 -47.29
N ASN A 6 9.24 61.76 -47.43
CA ASN A 6 8.24 61.83 -46.38
C ASN A 6 8.53 60.70 -45.37
N VAL A 7 8.78 61.09 -44.13
CA VAL A 7 8.87 60.19 -42.98
C VAL A 7 7.44 59.77 -42.62
N PHE A 8 7.08 58.52 -42.90
CA PHE A 8 5.86 57.92 -42.36
C PHE A 8 6.16 57.36 -40.97
N ILE A 9 5.50 57.93 -39.96
CA ILE A 9 5.47 57.42 -38.59
C ILE A 9 4.55 56.20 -38.58
N PHE A 10 5.10 55.00 -38.40
CA PHE A 10 4.33 53.82 -38.06
C PHE A 10 4.22 53.74 -36.53
N THR A 11 3.01 53.99 -36.02
CA THR A 11 2.63 53.70 -34.64
C THR A 11 2.61 52.17 -34.48
N VAL A 12 3.58 51.61 -33.75
CA VAL A 12 3.55 50.21 -33.32
C VAL A 12 2.61 50.12 -32.12
N LEU A 13 1.42 49.56 -32.35
CA LEU A 13 0.51 49.18 -31.26
C LEU A 13 1.10 47.91 -30.62
N VAL A 14 1.75 48.07 -29.47
CA VAL A 14 2.19 46.92 -28.66
C VAL A 14 0.96 46.35 -27.97
N PHE A 15 0.37 45.31 -28.56
CA PHE A 15 -0.51 44.41 -27.83
C PHE A 15 0.38 43.54 -26.94
N THR A 16 0.45 43.83 -25.66
CA THR A 16 0.89 42.84 -24.68
C THR A 16 -0.17 41.75 -24.65
N LEU A 17 0.10 40.64 -25.32
CA LEU A 17 -0.55 39.37 -25.04
C LEU A 17 -0.21 39.03 -23.60
N PHE A 18 -1.10 39.37 -22.68
CA PHE A 18 -1.19 38.65 -21.42
C PHE A 18 -1.49 37.21 -21.80
N SER A 19 -0.47 36.36 -21.69
CA SER A 19 -0.68 34.92 -21.60
C SER A 19 -1.57 34.71 -20.38
N LEU A 20 -2.87 34.52 -20.63
CA LEU A 20 -3.75 33.99 -19.62
C LEU A 20 -3.26 32.57 -19.40
N THR A 21 -2.41 32.39 -18.38
CA THR A 21 -2.23 31.07 -17.78
C THR A 21 -3.61 30.69 -17.26
N ILE A 22 -4.31 29.87 -18.03
CA ILE A 22 -5.38 29.05 -17.48
C ILE A 22 -4.66 28.28 -16.36
N PRO A 23 -5.02 28.46 -15.08
CA PRO A 23 -4.53 27.56 -14.05
C PRO A 23 -4.89 26.17 -14.56
N SER A 24 -3.93 25.25 -14.59
CA SER A 24 -4.18 23.83 -14.80
C SER A 24 -5.49 23.50 -14.10
N ALA A 25 -6.56 23.31 -14.88
CA ALA A 25 -7.77 22.74 -14.35
C ALA A 25 -7.28 21.43 -13.76
N PHE A 26 -7.51 21.24 -12.47
CA PHE A 26 -7.32 19.95 -11.83
C PHE A 26 -7.93 18.94 -12.77
N ALA A 27 -7.07 18.05 -13.28
CA ALA A 27 -7.49 16.97 -14.11
C ALA A 27 -8.29 16.08 -13.13
N ASP A 28 -9.62 16.16 -13.21
CA ASP A 28 -10.49 15.44 -12.29
C ASP A 28 -10.53 13.96 -12.72
N ASP A 29 -10.23 13.06 -11.79
CA ASP A 29 -10.40 11.61 -11.96
C ASP A 29 -11.76 11.29 -12.62
N ILE A 30 -11.73 10.49 -13.69
CA ILE A 30 -12.93 10.13 -14.43
C ILE A 30 -13.39 8.75 -13.96
N THR A 31 -14.55 8.69 -13.29
CA THR A 31 -15.20 7.42 -12.96
C THR A 31 -16.32 7.09 -13.95
N ILE A 32 -16.07 6.13 -14.83
CA ILE A 32 -17.02 5.68 -15.86
C ILE A 32 -18.03 4.71 -15.22
N ASN A 33 -19.25 5.19 -14.97
CA ASN A 33 -20.33 4.39 -14.36
C ASN A 33 -21.75 4.69 -14.90
N ASP A 34 -21.87 5.68 -15.77
CA ASP A 34 -23.13 6.15 -16.35
C ASP A 34 -22.93 6.81 -17.74
N GLN A 35 -24.01 7.36 -18.28
CA GLN A 35 -23.98 7.99 -19.60
C GLN A 35 -23.10 9.25 -19.65
N GLU A 36 -23.15 10.10 -18.62
CA GLU A 36 -22.43 11.37 -18.58
C GLU A 36 -20.92 11.12 -18.56
N SER A 37 -20.46 10.28 -17.63
CA SER A 37 -19.06 9.87 -17.52
C SER A 37 -18.52 9.13 -18.75
N CYS A 38 -19.37 8.42 -19.50
CA CYS A 38 -19.00 7.82 -20.78
C CYS A 38 -18.85 8.85 -21.90
N GLU A 39 -19.72 9.85 -21.95
CA GLU A 39 -19.64 10.94 -22.93
C GLU A 39 -18.41 11.83 -22.69
N ASP A 40 -17.98 11.97 -21.43
CA ASP A 40 -16.78 12.74 -21.05
C ASP A 40 -15.49 12.19 -21.66
N ILE A 41 -15.38 10.87 -21.82
CA ILE A 41 -14.26 10.24 -22.54
C ILE A 41 -14.49 10.12 -24.05
N GLY A 42 -15.53 10.77 -24.58
CA GLY A 42 -15.90 10.70 -26.00
C GLY A 42 -16.57 9.39 -26.41
N GLY A 43 -17.12 8.66 -25.45
CA GLY A 43 -17.81 7.39 -25.65
C GLY A 43 -19.30 7.53 -26.00
N ILE A 44 -19.89 6.41 -26.42
CA ILE A 44 -21.33 6.26 -26.66
C ILE A 44 -21.87 5.25 -25.64
N TRP A 45 -22.77 5.71 -24.78
CA TRP A 45 -23.48 4.85 -23.83
C TRP A 45 -24.66 4.14 -24.50
N THR A 46 -24.78 2.82 -24.31
CA THR A 46 -25.84 2.03 -24.95
C THR A 46 -27.19 2.24 -24.26
N ASP A 47 -27.33 1.83 -22.99
CA ASP A 47 -28.49 2.08 -22.15
C ASP A 47 -28.20 1.74 -20.67
N ILE A 48 -29.14 2.10 -19.79
CA ILE A 48 -29.04 1.90 -18.33
C ILE A 48 -29.06 0.42 -17.88
N LEU A 49 -29.47 -0.51 -18.75
CA LEU A 49 -29.59 -1.94 -18.43
C LEU A 49 -28.30 -2.70 -18.76
N THR A 50 -27.71 -2.38 -19.90
CA THR A 50 -26.51 -3.02 -20.43
C THR A 50 -25.23 -2.37 -19.90
N LYS A 51 -25.27 -1.09 -19.54
CA LYS A 51 -24.14 -0.31 -19.03
C LYS A 51 -22.86 -0.44 -19.88
N ILE A 52 -23.05 -0.39 -21.20
CA ILE A 52 -21.96 -0.48 -22.16
C ILE A 52 -21.59 0.93 -22.61
N CYS A 53 -20.33 1.31 -22.36
CA CYS A 53 -19.70 2.50 -22.92
C CYS A 53 -18.79 2.08 -24.07
N THR A 54 -18.99 2.59 -25.29
CA THR A 54 -18.12 2.30 -26.44
C THR A 54 -17.36 3.55 -26.86
N VAL A 55 -16.03 3.48 -26.92
CA VAL A 55 -15.17 4.63 -27.21
C VAL A 55 -14.24 4.33 -28.38
N SER A 56 -14.10 5.28 -29.31
CA SER A 56 -13.24 5.11 -30.48
C SER A 56 -11.76 5.32 -30.16
N SER A 57 -11.45 6.15 -29.18
CA SER A 57 -10.11 6.32 -28.63
C SER A 57 -10.21 7.16 -27.37
N PHE A 58 -9.40 6.86 -26.37
CA PHE A 58 -9.24 7.73 -25.21
C PHE A 58 -7.82 7.63 -24.67
N THR A 59 -7.40 8.69 -24.01
CA THR A 59 -6.09 8.78 -23.37
C THR A 59 -6.31 9.00 -21.88
N SER A 60 -5.63 8.20 -21.06
CA SER A 60 -5.43 8.46 -19.64
C SER A 60 -4.08 9.17 -19.50
N ASP A 61 -4.12 10.45 -19.15
CA ASP A 61 -2.96 11.32 -18.93
C ASP A 61 -2.76 11.57 -17.44
N ASP A 62 -2.63 12.81 -16.96
CA ASP A 62 -2.54 13.13 -15.53
C ASP A 62 -3.81 12.76 -14.71
N ASN A 63 -4.81 12.13 -15.34
CA ASN A 63 -6.07 11.69 -14.74
C ASN A 63 -6.10 10.19 -14.45
N ASP A 64 -6.71 9.82 -13.33
CA ASP A 64 -7.14 8.43 -13.09
C ASP A 64 -8.43 8.13 -13.85
N ILE A 65 -8.44 7.08 -14.67
CA ILE A 65 -9.66 6.54 -15.28
C ILE A 65 -10.13 5.31 -14.52
N LYS A 66 -11.29 5.42 -13.87
CA LYS A 66 -11.87 4.38 -13.02
C LYS A 66 -13.12 3.79 -13.67
N ILE A 67 -13.10 2.53 -14.09
CA ILE A 67 -14.28 1.84 -14.62
C ILE A 67 -15.05 1.20 -13.47
N ASN A 68 -16.29 1.61 -13.21
CA ASN A 68 -17.04 1.20 -12.03
C ASN A 68 -18.52 0.92 -12.33
N GLY A 69 -19.27 0.43 -11.34
CA GLY A 69 -20.72 0.31 -11.41
C GLY A 69 -21.23 -0.82 -12.30
N ASN A 70 -20.44 -1.89 -12.47
CA ASN A 70 -20.70 -3.00 -13.41
C ASN A 70 -20.71 -2.54 -14.87
N THR A 71 -19.86 -1.57 -15.21
CA THR A 71 -19.77 -0.99 -16.55
C THR A 71 -18.85 -1.81 -17.44
N ARG A 72 -19.24 -1.98 -18.71
CA ARG A 72 -18.36 -2.54 -19.75
C ARG A 72 -17.90 -1.41 -20.66
N LEU A 73 -16.63 -1.03 -20.55
CA LEU A 73 -15.97 -0.11 -21.47
C LEU A 73 -15.39 -0.88 -22.64
N ILE A 74 -15.76 -0.52 -23.86
CA ILE A 74 -15.28 -1.12 -25.11
C ILE A 74 -14.46 -0.08 -25.87
N SER A 75 -13.14 -0.27 -25.93
CA SER A 75 -12.25 0.53 -26.77
C SER A 75 -12.14 -0.09 -28.16
N ILE A 76 -12.70 0.58 -29.17
CA ILE A 76 -12.69 0.12 -30.56
C ILE A 76 -11.57 0.73 -31.41
N GLY A 77 -10.78 1.64 -30.85
CA GLY A 77 -9.58 2.20 -31.48
C GLY A 77 -8.44 2.35 -30.47
N LEU A 78 -7.74 3.48 -30.46
CA LEU A 78 -6.54 3.64 -29.63
C LEU A 78 -6.91 3.94 -28.17
N LEU A 79 -6.54 3.04 -27.26
CA LEU A 79 -6.44 3.33 -25.82
C LEU A 79 -4.99 3.68 -25.51
N GLU A 80 -4.74 4.84 -24.91
CA GLU A 80 -3.40 5.25 -24.53
C GLU A 80 -3.36 5.62 -23.05
N ASN A 81 -2.62 4.89 -22.22
CA ASN A 81 -2.31 5.31 -20.85
C ASN A 81 -0.88 5.83 -20.82
N THR A 82 -0.69 7.12 -20.54
CA THR A 82 0.64 7.75 -20.51
C THR A 82 1.37 7.42 -19.21
N GLU A 83 2.65 7.80 -19.10
CA GLU A 83 3.49 7.50 -17.91
C GLU A 83 2.87 7.98 -16.59
N ASP A 84 2.19 9.12 -16.59
CA ASP A 84 1.57 9.70 -15.39
C ASP A 84 0.10 9.25 -15.19
N GLY A 85 -0.42 8.40 -16.07
CA GLY A 85 -1.82 7.98 -16.04
C GLY A 85 -2.07 6.66 -15.32
N SER A 86 -3.26 6.57 -14.74
CA SER A 86 -3.75 5.35 -14.12
C SER A 86 -5.10 4.91 -14.69
N ILE A 87 -5.27 3.60 -14.89
CA ILE A 87 -6.55 3.01 -15.26
C ILE A 87 -6.92 1.94 -14.23
N THR A 88 -7.97 2.18 -13.44
CA THR A 88 -8.50 1.20 -12.50
C THR A 88 -9.77 0.56 -13.05
N ILE A 89 -9.80 -0.77 -13.13
CA ILE A 89 -10.99 -1.55 -13.46
C ILE A 89 -11.51 -2.17 -12.17
N ASN A 90 -12.60 -1.63 -11.62
CA ASN A 90 -13.17 -2.14 -10.37
C ASN A 90 -13.84 -3.51 -10.56
N SER A 91 -14.08 -4.21 -9.45
CA SER A 91 -14.76 -5.50 -9.45
C SER A 91 -16.09 -5.45 -10.21
N ASN A 92 -16.36 -6.51 -10.99
CA ASN A 92 -17.51 -6.66 -11.89
C ASN A 92 -17.60 -5.67 -13.06
N SER A 93 -16.65 -4.74 -13.21
CA SER A 93 -16.50 -3.92 -14.41
C SER A 93 -15.61 -4.64 -15.44
N ILE A 94 -15.76 -4.26 -16.71
CA ILE A 94 -15.06 -4.89 -17.82
C ILE A 94 -14.41 -3.81 -18.69
N LEU A 95 -13.11 -3.95 -18.96
CA LEU A 95 -12.42 -3.24 -20.03
C LEU A 95 -12.22 -4.21 -21.21
N GLU A 96 -12.81 -3.89 -22.35
CA GLU A 96 -12.65 -4.66 -23.58
C GLU A 96 -11.90 -3.85 -24.62
N ILE A 97 -10.79 -4.40 -25.10
CA ILE A 97 -9.93 -3.80 -26.10
C ILE A 97 -10.16 -4.53 -27.42
N GLN A 98 -10.54 -3.80 -28.47
CA GLN A 98 -10.79 -4.34 -29.82
C GLN A 98 -9.79 -3.86 -30.87
N SER A 99 -8.88 -2.94 -30.51
CA SER A 99 -7.86 -2.42 -31.42
C SER A 99 -6.49 -2.28 -30.71
N ILE A 100 -5.92 -1.08 -30.59
CA ILE A 100 -4.59 -0.89 -30.01
C ILE A 100 -4.72 -0.30 -28.62
N SER A 101 -4.02 -0.88 -27.66
CA SER A 101 -3.83 -0.30 -26.33
C SER A 101 -2.34 -0.14 -26.07
N ASN A 102 -1.93 1.07 -25.71
CA ASN A 102 -0.58 1.36 -25.22
C ASN A 102 -0.69 1.71 -23.73
N ASN A 103 0.05 1.01 -22.90
CA ASN A 103 0.19 1.34 -21.49
C ASN A 103 1.63 1.71 -21.16
N TYR A 104 1.85 2.97 -20.76
CA TYR A 104 3.13 3.46 -20.22
C TYR A 104 3.03 3.77 -18.72
N GLY A 105 1.82 3.97 -18.19
CA GLY A 105 1.56 4.26 -16.78
C GLY A 105 1.10 3.03 -15.99
N TYR A 106 0.15 3.23 -15.09
CA TYR A 106 -0.36 2.20 -14.18
C TYR A 106 -1.72 1.66 -14.61
N VAL A 107 -1.92 0.34 -14.58
CA VAL A 107 -3.26 -0.26 -14.73
C VAL A 107 -3.51 -1.18 -13.56
N GLU A 108 -4.61 -0.94 -12.86
CA GLU A 108 -5.04 -1.74 -11.73
C GLU A 108 -6.34 -2.48 -12.09
N ASN A 109 -6.29 -3.80 -12.23
CA ASN A 109 -7.45 -4.60 -12.61
C ASN A 109 -7.97 -5.46 -11.46
N HIS A 110 -9.07 -5.04 -10.85
CA HIS A 110 -9.90 -5.83 -9.93
C HIS A 110 -11.13 -6.47 -10.61
N GLY A 111 -11.38 -6.14 -11.88
CA GLY A 111 -12.53 -6.58 -12.67
C GLY A 111 -12.13 -7.57 -13.76
N THR A 112 -12.44 -7.25 -15.02
CA THR A 112 -12.04 -8.08 -16.17
C THR A 112 -11.47 -7.23 -17.29
N ILE A 113 -10.28 -7.58 -17.78
CA ILE A 113 -9.71 -7.07 -19.02
C ILE A 113 -9.83 -8.13 -20.12
N ILE A 114 -10.33 -7.74 -21.29
CA ILE A 114 -10.48 -8.60 -22.46
C ILE A 114 -9.69 -7.99 -23.63
N ASN A 115 -8.63 -8.67 -24.07
CA ASN A 115 -7.96 -8.38 -25.33
C ASN A 115 -8.59 -9.26 -26.43
N ASN A 116 -9.26 -8.68 -27.42
CA ASN A 116 -9.88 -9.44 -28.51
C ASN A 116 -8.89 -9.91 -29.60
N ILE A 117 -9.35 -10.80 -30.48
CA ILE A 117 -8.52 -11.50 -31.49
C ILE A 117 -7.68 -10.54 -32.36
N SER A 118 -8.22 -9.37 -32.70
CA SER A 118 -7.57 -8.40 -33.59
C SER A 118 -6.86 -7.27 -32.86
N SER A 119 -6.81 -7.31 -31.53
CA SER A 119 -6.20 -6.25 -30.74
C SER A 119 -4.77 -6.55 -30.31
N ASN A 120 -4.02 -5.47 -30.12
CA ASN A 120 -2.65 -5.49 -29.62
C ASN A 120 -2.58 -4.63 -28.36
N ILE A 121 -2.14 -5.22 -27.26
CA ILE A 121 -1.78 -4.51 -26.05
C ILE A 121 -0.25 -4.41 -26.01
N PHE A 122 0.26 -3.18 -25.96
CA PHE A 122 1.65 -2.86 -25.72
C PHE A 122 1.77 -2.34 -24.29
N ASN A 123 2.24 -3.19 -23.39
CA ASN A 123 2.46 -2.82 -22.01
C ASN A 123 3.94 -2.55 -21.76
N PHE A 124 4.26 -1.28 -21.52
CA PHE A 124 5.58 -0.79 -21.11
C PHE A 124 5.59 -0.26 -19.68
N GLY A 125 4.42 0.09 -19.13
CA GLY A 125 4.20 0.41 -17.72
C GLY A 125 3.83 -0.82 -16.90
N ALA A 126 3.29 -0.60 -15.70
CA ALA A 126 2.88 -1.69 -14.81
C ALA A 126 1.38 -2.00 -14.97
N ILE A 127 1.06 -3.29 -14.97
CA ILE A 127 -0.31 -3.78 -14.80
C ILE A 127 -0.31 -4.62 -13.53
N GLU A 128 -1.12 -4.24 -12.55
CA GLU A 128 -1.43 -5.05 -11.38
C GLU A 128 -2.79 -5.70 -11.61
N ASN A 129 -2.82 -7.03 -11.65
CA ASN A 129 -4.04 -7.77 -11.91
C ASN A 129 -4.45 -8.62 -10.70
N SER A 130 -5.55 -8.23 -10.05
CA SER A 130 -6.24 -8.98 -8.99
C SER A 130 -7.59 -9.58 -9.48
N GLY A 131 -8.01 -9.23 -10.71
CA GLY A 131 -9.18 -9.76 -11.42
C GLY A 131 -8.84 -10.73 -12.56
N THR A 132 -9.65 -10.77 -13.61
CA THR A 132 -9.43 -11.68 -14.76
C THR A 132 -8.82 -10.95 -15.96
N LEU A 133 -7.75 -11.49 -16.54
CA LEU A 133 -7.18 -11.04 -17.81
C LEU A 133 -7.37 -12.12 -18.89
N THR A 134 -8.23 -11.86 -19.87
CA THR A 134 -8.46 -12.77 -21.01
C THR A 134 -7.77 -12.23 -22.27
N ASN A 135 -6.78 -12.97 -22.77
CA ASN A 135 -6.08 -12.63 -24.01
C ASN A 135 -6.52 -13.52 -25.18
N ASN A 136 -7.26 -12.95 -26.13
CA ASN A 136 -7.52 -13.58 -27.44
C ASN A 136 -6.64 -13.00 -28.56
N GLY A 137 -6.05 -11.82 -28.35
CA GLY A 137 -5.21 -11.09 -29.32
C GLY A 137 -3.73 -11.23 -29.05
N ASN A 138 -2.97 -10.17 -29.30
CA ASN A 138 -1.53 -10.11 -28.97
C ASN A 138 -1.29 -9.21 -27.76
N ILE A 139 -0.42 -9.66 -26.85
CA ILE A 139 0.12 -8.84 -25.76
C ILE A 139 1.64 -8.82 -25.88
N PHE A 140 2.20 -7.62 -25.90
CA PHE A 140 3.63 -7.35 -25.84
C PHE A 140 3.91 -6.74 -24.48
N ASN A 141 4.59 -7.46 -23.61
CA ASN A 141 4.78 -7.06 -22.21
C ASN A 141 6.24 -6.77 -21.87
N GLY A 142 6.45 -5.66 -21.18
CA GLY A 142 7.62 -5.37 -20.35
C GLY A 142 7.44 -6.02 -18.98
N ASP A 143 6.76 -5.34 -18.05
CA ASP A 143 6.59 -5.80 -16.67
C ASP A 143 5.11 -6.00 -16.31
N LEU A 144 4.78 -7.15 -15.71
CA LEU A 144 3.42 -7.51 -15.27
C LEU A 144 3.47 -8.19 -13.89
N ILE A 145 2.71 -7.67 -12.94
CA ILE A 145 2.55 -8.23 -11.59
C ILE A 145 1.11 -8.74 -11.46
N ASN A 146 0.94 -10.03 -11.20
CA ASN A 146 -0.38 -10.66 -11.27
C ASN A 146 -0.69 -11.50 -10.03
N GLY A 147 -1.65 -11.04 -9.24
CA GLY A 147 -2.25 -11.76 -8.11
C GLY A 147 -3.46 -12.63 -8.47
N ALA A 148 -3.83 -12.75 -9.75
CA ALA A 148 -5.09 -13.39 -10.17
C ALA A 148 -5.00 -14.30 -11.42
N GLU A 149 -6.12 -14.69 -12.03
CA GLU A 149 -6.15 -15.68 -13.13
C GLU A 149 -5.85 -15.03 -14.50
N ILE A 150 -4.86 -15.57 -15.22
CA ILE A 150 -4.57 -15.21 -16.62
C ILE A 150 -5.00 -16.35 -17.54
N ILE A 151 -5.85 -16.04 -18.51
CA ILE A 151 -6.27 -16.97 -19.58
C ILE A 151 -5.72 -16.47 -20.91
N ASN A 152 -4.77 -17.21 -21.50
CA ASN A 152 -4.23 -16.91 -22.82
C ASN A 152 -4.75 -17.87 -23.90
N LEU A 153 -5.55 -17.31 -24.81
CA LEU A 153 -6.04 -17.95 -26.04
C LEU A 153 -5.35 -17.39 -27.30
N GLY A 154 -4.54 -16.33 -27.18
CA GLY A 154 -3.85 -15.62 -28.26
C GLY A 154 -2.31 -15.73 -28.20
N THR A 155 -1.59 -14.75 -28.74
CA THR A 155 -0.12 -14.72 -28.64
C THR A 155 0.31 -13.81 -27.50
N VAL A 156 1.25 -14.27 -26.68
CA VAL A 156 1.93 -13.42 -25.67
C VAL A 156 3.41 -13.35 -26.02
N GLU A 157 3.95 -12.14 -26.17
CA GLU A 157 5.38 -11.86 -26.27
C GLU A 157 5.84 -11.15 -25.00
N ASN A 158 6.61 -11.86 -24.17
CA ASN A 158 7.14 -11.31 -22.92
C ASN A 158 8.64 -11.03 -23.04
N ASN A 159 9.04 -9.76 -22.93
CA ASN A 159 10.44 -9.36 -22.98
C ASN A 159 11.01 -8.93 -21.61
N GLY A 160 10.18 -8.77 -20.58
CA GLY A 160 10.58 -8.42 -19.21
C GLY A 160 10.13 -9.45 -18.17
N LEU A 161 9.68 -9.01 -17.00
CA LEU A 161 9.26 -9.90 -15.91
C LEU A 161 7.73 -10.04 -15.88
N ILE A 162 7.25 -11.29 -15.90
CA ILE A 162 5.90 -11.63 -15.44
C ILE A 162 6.06 -12.26 -14.06
N HIS A 163 5.63 -11.56 -13.01
CA HIS A 163 5.53 -12.12 -11.67
C HIS A 163 4.09 -12.52 -11.42
N ASN A 164 3.86 -13.79 -11.13
CA ASN A 164 2.53 -14.35 -11.03
C ASN A 164 2.38 -15.15 -9.73
N TYR A 165 1.42 -14.76 -8.90
CA TYR A 165 1.16 -15.35 -7.59
C TYR A 165 0.00 -16.38 -7.61
N ARG A 166 -0.61 -16.65 -8.79
CA ARG A 166 -1.76 -17.57 -8.97
C ARG A 166 -1.67 -18.42 -10.26
N GLU A 167 -2.76 -18.78 -10.95
CA GLU A 167 -2.71 -19.70 -12.10
C GLU A 167 -2.56 -18.96 -13.46
N ILE A 168 -1.64 -19.44 -14.31
CA ILE A 168 -1.57 -19.06 -15.73
C ILE A 168 -2.06 -20.23 -16.58
N ILE A 169 -3.19 -20.06 -17.25
CA ILE A 169 -3.75 -21.03 -18.19
C ILE A 169 -3.40 -20.59 -19.62
N ASN A 170 -2.44 -21.30 -20.22
CA ASN A 170 -2.01 -21.02 -21.59
C ASN A 170 -2.50 -22.09 -22.57
N GLN A 171 -3.36 -21.69 -23.51
CA GLN A 171 -3.88 -22.56 -24.57
C GLN A 171 -3.33 -22.20 -25.96
N ASN A 172 -2.40 -21.25 -26.06
CA ASN A 172 -1.81 -20.80 -27.33
C ASN A 172 -0.31 -20.40 -27.17
N ILE A 173 0.26 -19.58 -28.06
CA ILE A 173 1.71 -19.33 -28.13
C ILE A 173 2.14 -18.31 -27.07
N VAL A 174 3.19 -18.67 -26.32
CA VAL A 174 3.92 -17.77 -25.43
C VAL A 174 5.38 -17.75 -25.88
N ASN A 175 5.81 -16.62 -26.43
CA ASN A 175 7.22 -16.34 -26.71
C ASN A 175 7.80 -15.56 -25.53
N ASN A 176 8.65 -16.21 -24.73
CA ASN A 176 9.19 -15.63 -23.51
C ASN A 176 10.73 -15.53 -23.54
N PRO A 177 11.32 -14.52 -24.19
CA PRO A 177 12.72 -14.16 -23.96
C PRO A 177 12.98 -13.56 -22.57
N GLY A 178 11.95 -13.08 -21.85
CA GLY A 178 12.02 -12.56 -20.48
C GLY A 178 11.92 -13.64 -19.39
N ILE A 179 11.50 -13.26 -18.18
CA ILE A 179 11.34 -14.15 -17.01
C ILE A 179 9.83 -14.27 -16.71
N ILE A 180 9.37 -15.50 -16.48
CA ILE A 180 8.05 -15.76 -15.85
C ILE A 180 8.34 -16.41 -14.49
N ASN A 181 8.12 -15.65 -13.41
CA ASN A 181 8.12 -16.13 -12.04
C ASN A 181 6.69 -16.55 -11.70
N ASN A 182 6.51 -17.82 -11.33
CA ASN A 182 5.23 -18.31 -10.88
C ASN A 182 5.34 -18.84 -9.45
N GLU A 183 4.81 -18.08 -8.51
CA GLU A 183 4.70 -18.42 -7.10
C GLU A 183 3.36 -19.16 -6.90
N CYS A 184 3.45 -20.38 -6.38
CA CYS A 184 2.33 -21.21 -5.91
C CYS A 184 1.22 -21.59 -6.91
N GLY A 185 1.34 -21.27 -8.20
CA GLY A 185 0.41 -21.72 -9.25
C GLY A 185 0.98 -22.73 -10.24
N ALA A 186 0.13 -23.60 -10.80
CA ALA A 186 0.51 -24.43 -11.95
C ALA A 186 0.51 -23.57 -13.24
N ILE A 187 1.55 -23.65 -14.08
CA ILE A 187 1.40 -23.21 -15.47
C ILE A 187 0.76 -24.37 -16.24
N TYR A 188 -0.55 -24.29 -16.48
CA TYR A 188 -1.21 -25.25 -17.35
C TYR A 188 -0.98 -24.84 -18.80
N THR A 189 0.04 -25.43 -19.42
CA THR A 189 0.26 -25.34 -20.86
C THR A 189 -0.47 -26.49 -21.55
N GLY A 190 -1.41 -26.18 -22.44
CA GLY A 190 -1.77 -27.13 -23.49
C GLY A 190 -0.53 -27.46 -24.34
N ASN A 191 -0.60 -28.47 -25.23
CA ASN A 191 0.52 -28.99 -26.07
C ASN A 191 1.20 -27.97 -27.03
N ILE A 192 1.64 -26.81 -26.55
CA ILE A 192 2.21 -25.70 -27.34
C ILE A 192 3.52 -25.26 -26.68
N PRO A 193 4.60 -25.05 -27.45
CA PRO A 193 5.93 -24.88 -26.89
C PRO A 193 6.05 -23.56 -26.14
N VAL A 194 6.40 -23.62 -24.86
CA VAL A 194 7.06 -22.49 -24.18
C VAL A 194 8.51 -22.52 -24.61
N VAL A 195 8.99 -21.42 -25.20
CA VAL A 195 10.38 -21.31 -25.66
C VAL A 195 11.14 -20.47 -24.63
N ASN A 196 11.95 -21.14 -23.80
CA ASN A 196 12.82 -20.62 -22.72
C ASN A 196 12.15 -20.27 -21.36
N ALA A 197 13.01 -20.09 -20.35
CA ALA A 197 12.84 -20.47 -18.94
C ALA A 197 11.51 -20.02 -18.28
N VAL A 198 10.72 -21.03 -17.91
CA VAL A 198 9.71 -20.97 -16.86
C VAL A 198 10.40 -21.39 -15.57
N VAL A 199 10.33 -20.57 -14.53
CA VAL A 199 10.77 -20.95 -13.18
C VAL A 199 9.51 -21.16 -12.34
N GLN A 200 9.23 -22.40 -11.97
CA GLN A 200 8.15 -22.76 -11.04
C GLN A 200 8.81 -23.22 -9.75
N LEU A 201 8.54 -22.53 -8.64
CA LEU A 201 9.36 -22.64 -7.42
C LEU A 201 8.69 -23.39 -6.25
N CYS A 202 7.45 -23.10 -5.88
CA CYS A 202 7.02 -23.47 -4.52
C CYS A 202 6.29 -24.84 -4.42
N THR A 203 6.89 -25.83 -3.75
CA THR A 203 6.15 -27.02 -3.24
C THR A 203 6.61 -27.55 -1.88
N THR A 204 7.67 -26.99 -1.29
CA THR A 204 8.21 -27.48 -0.01
C THR A 204 7.95 -26.44 1.07
N ASP A 205 7.41 -26.93 2.17
CA ASP A 205 7.22 -26.27 3.46
C ASP A 205 7.74 -27.33 4.46
N SER A 206 9.00 -27.18 4.81
CA SER A 206 9.82 -28.23 5.42
C SER A 206 9.55 -28.37 6.92
N ASP A 207 9.13 -27.32 7.60
CA ASP A 207 8.74 -27.32 9.01
C ASP A 207 7.23 -27.27 9.26
N GLY A 208 6.43 -26.94 8.26
CA GLY A 208 4.97 -27.02 8.30
C GLY A 208 4.31 -25.83 8.98
N ASP A 209 4.95 -24.67 9.03
CA ASP A 209 4.42 -23.44 9.63
C ASP A 209 3.43 -22.71 8.69
N GLY A 210 3.47 -23.02 7.40
CA GLY A 210 2.62 -22.46 6.35
C GLY A 210 3.32 -21.44 5.45
N LEU A 211 4.57 -21.07 5.76
CA LEU A 211 5.51 -20.36 4.92
C LEU A 211 6.28 -21.40 4.07
N PHE A 212 6.66 -21.05 2.84
CA PHE A 212 7.37 -21.99 1.97
C PHE A 212 8.88 -21.81 2.06
N ASP A 213 9.66 -22.90 1.99
CA ASP A 213 11.14 -22.89 2.06
C ASP A 213 11.79 -21.81 1.16
N ASP A 214 11.22 -21.58 -0.02
CA ASP A 214 11.73 -20.58 -0.96
C ASP A 214 11.43 -19.14 -0.52
N ASP A 215 10.26 -18.88 0.08
CA ASP A 215 9.89 -17.57 0.62
C ASP A 215 10.71 -17.27 1.88
N GLU A 216 10.88 -18.28 2.73
CA GLU A 216 11.75 -18.22 3.91
C GLU A 216 13.18 -17.83 3.53
N LEU A 217 13.78 -18.50 2.54
CA LEU A 217 15.17 -18.21 2.13
C LEU A 217 15.34 -16.90 1.35
N ASN A 218 14.39 -16.56 0.47
CA ASN A 218 14.61 -15.49 -0.52
C ASN A 218 13.90 -14.17 -0.18
N LEU A 219 12.83 -14.20 0.62
CA LEU A 219 12.05 -13.02 0.95
C LEU A 219 12.22 -12.61 2.42
N TYR A 220 12.04 -13.56 3.33
CA TYR A 220 11.98 -13.25 4.77
C TYR A 220 13.30 -13.51 5.51
N GLY A 221 14.19 -14.33 4.95
CA GLY A 221 15.48 -14.66 5.55
C GLY A 221 15.39 -15.61 6.75
N THR A 222 14.25 -16.26 6.94
CA THR A 222 13.97 -17.24 8.00
C THR A 222 14.57 -18.63 7.68
N ASP A 223 14.58 -19.56 8.65
CA ASP A 223 15.13 -20.92 8.47
C ASP A 223 14.03 -21.92 8.05
N PRO A 224 14.08 -22.49 6.82
CA PRO A 224 13.08 -23.46 6.32
C PRO A 224 12.79 -24.70 7.13
N ASN A 225 13.55 -24.95 8.19
CA ASN A 225 13.40 -26.13 9.03
C ASN A 225 13.05 -25.75 10.47
N ASN A 226 12.69 -24.49 10.70
CA ASN A 226 12.36 -23.95 12.00
C ASN A 226 11.14 -23.02 11.89
N PRO A 227 9.97 -23.45 12.38
CA PRO A 227 8.72 -22.75 12.15
C PRO A 227 8.58 -21.42 12.92
N ASP A 228 9.62 -20.99 13.63
CA ASP A 228 9.68 -19.88 14.60
C ASP A 228 11.16 -19.48 14.70
N SER A 229 11.59 -18.62 13.77
CA SER A 229 12.99 -18.35 13.45
C SER A 229 13.72 -17.55 14.52
N ASP A 230 13.03 -16.69 15.26
CA ASP A 230 13.59 -15.90 16.35
C ASP A 230 13.26 -16.44 17.76
N ALA A 231 12.42 -17.48 17.83
CA ALA A 231 12.07 -18.21 19.04
C ALA A 231 11.31 -17.38 20.08
N ASP A 232 10.47 -16.44 19.63
CA ASP A 232 9.60 -15.63 20.49
C ASP A 232 8.28 -16.35 20.87
N GLY A 233 7.89 -17.36 20.09
CA GLY A 233 6.69 -18.19 20.30
C GLY A 233 5.57 -17.97 19.27
N LEU A 234 5.73 -17.05 18.33
CA LEU A 234 4.95 -16.94 17.09
C LEU A 234 5.63 -17.76 15.98
N THR A 235 4.85 -18.18 14.98
CA THR A 235 5.44 -18.84 13.81
C THR A 235 5.79 -17.83 12.74
N ASP A 236 6.82 -18.08 11.91
CA ASP A 236 7.25 -17.17 10.85
C ASP A 236 6.08 -16.76 9.94
N TYR A 237 5.22 -17.72 9.58
CA TYR A 237 3.98 -17.46 8.85
C TYR A 237 3.03 -16.47 9.57
N ASP A 238 2.79 -16.67 10.86
CA ASP A 238 1.87 -15.82 11.64
C ASP A 238 2.41 -14.40 11.76
N GLU A 239 3.72 -14.24 11.92
CA GLU A 239 4.38 -12.95 11.96
C GLU A 239 4.29 -12.23 10.62
N VAL A 240 4.66 -12.87 9.51
CA VAL A 240 4.69 -12.19 8.20
C VAL A 240 3.31 -11.97 7.57
N ILE A 241 2.34 -12.85 7.86
CA ILE A 241 1.00 -12.79 7.25
C ILE A 241 -0.06 -12.19 8.16
N THR A 242 -0.03 -12.50 9.46
CA THR A 242 -1.11 -12.14 10.39
C THR A 242 -0.79 -10.88 11.17
N HIS A 243 0.41 -10.79 11.76
CA HIS A 243 0.78 -9.74 12.72
C HIS A 243 1.63 -8.63 12.12
N LEU A 244 2.28 -8.90 10.99
CA LEU A 244 3.19 -7.99 10.27
C LEU A 244 4.42 -7.59 11.09
N THR A 245 4.86 -8.46 12.00
CA THR A 245 6.10 -8.37 12.77
C THR A 245 7.30 -8.93 11.99
N ASP A 246 8.53 -8.74 12.49
CA ASP A 246 9.74 -9.26 11.86
C ASP A 246 10.08 -10.67 12.39
N PRO A 247 9.92 -11.74 11.59
CA PRO A 247 10.11 -13.14 12.04
C PRO A 247 11.55 -13.52 12.40
N ASN A 248 12.49 -12.57 12.33
CA ASN A 248 13.87 -12.77 12.75
C ASN A 248 14.25 -11.88 13.94
N ASN A 249 13.28 -11.21 14.55
CA ASN A 249 13.49 -10.29 15.66
C ASN A 249 12.37 -10.42 16.69
N PRO A 250 12.65 -10.99 17.87
CA PRO A 250 11.60 -11.40 18.81
C PRO A 250 10.89 -10.24 19.51
N ASP A 251 11.26 -8.99 19.21
CA ASP A 251 10.80 -7.74 19.82
C ASP A 251 10.85 -6.66 18.71
N SER A 252 9.79 -6.59 17.92
CA SER A 252 9.75 -5.87 16.64
C SER A 252 9.86 -4.36 16.78
N ASP A 253 9.37 -3.79 17.89
CA ASP A 253 9.44 -2.35 18.18
C ASP A 253 10.52 -1.94 19.18
N ALA A 254 11.24 -2.93 19.74
CA ALA A 254 12.40 -2.80 20.60
C ALA A 254 12.12 -2.14 21.95
N ASP A 255 10.97 -2.43 22.54
CA ASP A 255 10.53 -1.86 23.83
C ASP A 255 10.88 -2.73 25.05
N GLY A 256 11.30 -3.98 24.80
CA GLY A 256 11.71 -4.96 25.80
C GLY A 256 10.69 -6.06 26.09
N LEU A 257 9.52 -6.06 25.45
CA LEU A 257 8.58 -7.18 25.40
C LEU A 257 8.77 -7.95 24.09
N THR A 258 8.42 -9.24 24.08
CA THR A 258 8.43 -10.00 22.82
C THR A 258 7.10 -9.85 22.10
N ASP A 259 7.09 -9.99 20.77
CA ASP A 259 5.87 -9.84 19.97
C ASP A 259 4.78 -10.82 20.46
N TYR A 260 5.16 -12.04 20.83
CA TYR A 260 4.30 -13.01 21.50
C TYR A 260 3.71 -12.49 22.82
N ASP A 261 4.52 -11.90 23.70
CA ASP A 261 4.11 -11.43 25.02
C ASP A 261 3.12 -10.26 24.88
N GLU A 262 3.38 -9.36 23.94
CA GLU A 262 2.50 -8.25 23.62
C GLU A 262 1.14 -8.73 23.12
N LEU A 263 1.12 -9.66 22.16
CA LEU A 263 -0.14 -10.14 21.59
C LEU A 263 -0.95 -11.04 22.55
N ASN A 264 -0.28 -11.86 23.37
CA ASN A 264 -0.94 -12.93 24.14
C ASN A 264 -1.02 -12.69 25.65
N ILE A 265 -0.19 -11.81 26.20
CA ILE A 265 -0.12 -11.54 27.65
C ILE A 265 -0.61 -10.13 27.97
N TYR A 266 -0.01 -9.10 27.34
CA TYR A 266 -0.27 -7.70 27.68
C TYR A 266 -1.32 -7.04 26.79
N PHE A 267 -1.62 -7.63 25.63
CA PHE A 267 -2.57 -7.13 24.63
C PHE A 267 -2.22 -5.73 24.10
N THR A 268 -0.92 -5.45 24.00
CA THR A 268 -0.35 -4.24 23.39
C THR A 268 -0.11 -4.45 21.89
N ASN A 269 0.44 -3.45 21.20
CA ASN A 269 0.72 -3.50 19.77
C ASN A 269 2.23 -3.72 19.51
N PRO A 270 2.66 -4.89 18.99
CA PRO A 270 4.07 -5.24 18.82
C PRO A 270 4.85 -4.44 17.76
N LEU A 271 4.21 -3.44 17.17
CA LEU A 271 4.79 -2.52 16.19
C LEU A 271 4.82 -1.09 16.73
N ASN A 272 4.54 -0.88 18.02
CA ASN A 272 4.44 0.42 18.63
C ASN A 272 4.81 0.36 20.12
N SER A 273 6.04 0.78 20.40
CA SER A 273 6.68 0.68 21.72
C SER A 273 5.96 1.40 22.88
N ASP A 274 4.87 2.11 22.64
CA ASP A 274 4.08 2.90 23.61
C ASP A 274 2.63 2.86 23.12
N SER A 275 1.90 1.81 23.50
CA SER A 275 0.60 1.43 22.94
C SER A 275 -0.51 2.41 23.31
N ASP A 276 -0.45 3.03 24.48
CA ASP A 276 -1.45 3.99 24.95
C ASP A 276 -1.06 5.47 24.74
N ALA A 277 0.18 5.71 24.31
CA ALA A 277 0.75 7.01 23.97
C ALA A 277 0.88 7.97 25.15
N ASP A 278 1.21 7.47 26.34
CA ASP A 278 1.44 8.29 27.54
C ASP A 278 2.91 8.71 27.74
N GLY A 279 3.82 8.10 26.98
CA GLY A 279 5.25 8.40 26.94
C GLY A 279 6.13 7.40 27.70
N LEU A 280 5.55 6.44 28.43
CA LEU A 280 6.24 5.24 28.89
C LEU A 280 6.15 4.17 27.80
N THR A 281 7.18 3.33 27.68
CA THR A 281 7.09 2.18 26.77
C THR A 281 6.33 1.03 27.41
N ASP A 282 5.69 0.16 26.64
CA ASP A 282 4.90 -0.95 27.21
C ASP A 282 5.77 -1.83 28.12
N GLY A 283 7.01 -2.12 27.69
CA GLY A 283 8.03 -2.80 28.48
C GLY A 283 8.48 -2.06 29.75
N GLN A 284 8.49 -0.73 29.76
CA GLN A 284 8.76 0.06 30.98
C GLN A 284 7.61 -0.06 31.97
N GLU A 285 6.38 0.04 31.49
CA GLU A 285 5.18 -0.06 32.31
C GLU A 285 5.04 -1.43 32.95
N VAL A 286 5.26 -2.51 32.18
CA VAL A 286 5.31 -3.88 32.71
C VAL A 286 6.40 -4.03 33.78
N GLN A 287 7.56 -3.41 33.60
CA GLN A 287 8.63 -3.44 34.61
C GLN A 287 8.25 -2.69 35.89
N LEU A 288 7.51 -1.58 35.77
CA LEU A 288 7.03 -0.78 36.89
C LEU A 288 5.77 -1.39 37.55
N GLY A 289 5.06 -2.27 36.84
CA GLY A 289 3.80 -2.86 37.27
C GLY A 289 2.58 -1.99 37.01
N THR A 290 2.69 -1.00 36.10
CA THR A 290 1.60 -0.16 35.60
C THR A 290 0.92 -0.85 34.40
N ASP A 291 -0.17 -0.29 33.87
CA ASP A 291 -0.97 -0.90 32.80
C ASP A 291 -0.65 -0.27 31.42
N PRO A 292 0.03 -0.98 30.49
CA PRO A 292 0.50 -0.43 29.22
C PRO A 292 -0.60 -0.09 28.19
N ASN A 293 -1.86 -0.23 28.59
CA ASN A 293 -3.01 0.12 27.77
C ASN A 293 -3.86 1.22 28.40
N ASN A 294 -3.32 1.96 29.38
CA ASN A 294 -4.05 2.96 30.13
C ASN A 294 -3.23 4.24 30.39
N ALA A 295 -3.26 5.14 29.42
CA ALA A 295 -2.55 6.42 29.47
C ALA A 295 -2.98 7.39 30.59
N LEU A 296 -4.03 7.06 31.34
CA LEU A 296 -4.50 7.80 32.52
C LEU A 296 -4.49 6.91 33.76
N GLY A 297 -3.64 5.89 33.79
CA GLY A 297 -3.32 5.06 34.94
C GLY A 297 -2.84 5.91 36.10
N ASP A 298 -3.26 5.51 37.30
CA ASP A 298 -2.93 6.12 38.59
C ASP A 298 -2.97 4.94 39.58
N LEU A 299 -1.87 4.20 39.61
CA LEU A 299 -1.79 2.88 40.23
C LEU A 299 -1.97 2.94 41.75
N ASP A 300 -1.50 3.99 42.41
CA ASP A 300 -1.63 4.17 43.85
C ASP A 300 -2.78 5.11 44.29
N ALA A 301 -3.46 5.74 43.34
CA ALA A 301 -4.63 6.58 43.52
C ALA A 301 -4.38 7.88 44.31
N ASP A 302 -3.18 8.47 44.18
CA ASP A 302 -2.85 9.76 44.78
C ASP A 302 -3.32 10.97 43.94
N GLY A 303 -3.57 10.75 42.65
CA GLY A 303 -4.07 11.74 41.70
C GLY A 303 -3.07 12.23 40.65
N LEU A 304 -1.81 11.76 40.68
CA LEU A 304 -0.87 11.85 39.57
C LEU A 304 -1.05 10.63 38.64
N THR A 305 -0.77 10.79 37.35
CA THR A 305 -0.75 9.62 36.45
C THR A 305 0.58 8.89 36.54
N ASP A 306 0.57 7.59 36.27
CA ASP A 306 1.77 6.73 36.28
C ASP A 306 2.92 7.37 35.46
N SER A 307 2.64 7.86 34.25
CA SER A 307 3.60 8.61 33.42
C SER A 307 4.05 9.95 34.01
N GLN A 308 3.19 10.70 34.70
CA GLN A 308 3.58 11.96 35.34
C GLN A 308 4.58 11.70 36.46
N GLU A 309 4.31 10.68 37.26
CA GLU A 309 5.18 10.27 38.36
C GLU A 309 6.55 9.87 37.84
N VAL A 310 6.61 9.01 36.82
CA VAL A 310 7.88 8.49 36.31
C VAL A 310 8.66 9.52 35.49
N LEU A 311 7.99 10.24 34.59
CA LEU A 311 8.66 11.12 33.61
C LEU A 311 8.85 12.57 34.08
N THR A 312 7.98 13.06 34.97
CA THR A 312 7.97 14.47 35.39
C THR A 312 8.47 14.65 36.82
N TYR A 313 7.93 13.88 37.76
CA TYR A 313 8.19 14.07 39.19
C TYR A 313 9.27 13.14 39.74
N PHE A 314 9.62 12.09 39.00
CA PHE A 314 10.56 11.04 39.40
C PHE A 314 10.16 10.36 40.72
N THR A 315 8.86 10.23 40.97
CA THR A 315 8.27 9.52 42.09
C THR A 315 7.99 8.06 41.73
N ASN A 316 7.52 7.26 42.68
CA ASN A 316 7.21 5.85 42.45
C ASN A 316 5.70 5.65 42.25
N PRO A 317 5.24 5.20 41.07
CA PRO A 317 3.80 5.11 40.75
C PRO A 317 3.00 4.11 41.60
N ASN A 318 3.67 3.34 42.45
CA ASN A 318 3.03 2.40 43.39
C ASN A 318 3.20 2.87 44.85
N ASN A 319 3.46 4.14 45.08
CA ASN A 319 3.67 4.67 46.41
C ASN A 319 3.24 6.14 46.51
N PRO A 320 2.09 6.43 47.15
CA PRO A 320 1.44 7.74 47.05
C PRO A 320 2.16 8.84 47.87
N ASP A 321 3.29 8.52 48.49
CA ASP A 321 4.10 9.37 49.37
C ASP A 321 5.56 8.88 49.26
N SER A 322 6.28 9.38 48.27
CA SER A 322 7.57 8.86 47.83
C SER A 322 8.70 9.08 48.82
N ASP A 323 8.64 10.16 49.62
CA ASP A 323 9.65 10.46 50.63
C ASP A 323 9.24 10.15 52.09
N ALA A 324 7.99 9.71 52.27
CA ALA A 324 7.41 9.26 53.53
C ALA A 324 7.33 10.34 54.61
N ASP A 325 7.09 11.60 54.23
CA ASP A 325 6.95 12.73 55.16
C ASP A 325 5.51 12.93 55.66
N GLY A 326 4.53 12.34 54.97
CA GLY A 326 3.11 12.37 55.31
C GLY A 326 2.23 13.21 54.39
N LEU A 327 2.80 13.91 53.40
CA LEU A 327 2.06 14.45 52.25
C LEU A 327 2.05 13.43 51.10
N THR A 328 1.05 13.53 50.22
CA THR A 328 1.05 12.72 49.00
C THR A 328 1.85 13.41 47.89
N ASP A 329 2.41 12.65 46.95
CA ASP A 329 3.19 13.23 45.85
C ASP A 329 2.34 14.25 45.07
N TYR A 330 1.06 13.95 44.84
CA TYR A 330 0.08 14.90 44.30
C TYR A 330 -0.05 16.19 45.14
N ASP A 331 -0.27 16.06 46.45
CA ASP A 331 -0.47 17.22 47.33
C ASP A 331 0.77 18.11 47.36
N GLU A 332 1.95 17.52 47.36
CA GLU A 332 3.21 18.24 47.30
C GLU A 332 3.37 19.05 46.02
N VAL A 333 3.09 18.43 44.88
CA VAL A 333 3.25 19.08 43.58
C VAL A 333 2.18 20.14 43.32
N ILE A 334 0.93 19.89 43.72
CA ILE A 334 -0.22 20.74 43.35
C ILE A 334 -0.59 21.74 44.44
N THR A 335 -0.54 21.34 45.71
CA THR A 335 -1.01 22.15 46.83
C THR A 335 0.13 22.88 47.54
N HIS A 336 1.22 22.18 47.86
CA HIS A 336 2.30 22.71 48.69
C HIS A 336 3.46 23.32 47.89
N LEU A 337 3.61 22.91 46.63
CA LEU A 337 4.72 23.27 45.74
C LEU A 337 6.10 22.88 46.31
N THR A 338 6.15 21.73 46.97
CA THR A 338 7.36 21.08 47.54
C THR A 338 7.88 19.99 46.60
N ASN A 339 9.02 19.38 46.93
CA ASN A 339 9.61 18.32 46.13
C ASN A 339 9.20 16.95 46.69
N PRO A 340 8.41 16.15 45.95
CA PRO A 340 7.85 14.88 46.46
C PRO A 340 8.87 13.77 46.73
N ASN A 341 10.15 14.04 46.50
CA ASN A 341 11.26 13.13 46.77
C ASN A 341 12.18 13.63 47.89
N ASN A 342 11.76 14.63 48.67
CA ASN A 342 12.59 15.23 49.71
C ASN A 342 11.75 15.74 50.89
N PRO A 343 11.84 15.07 52.06
CA PRO A 343 10.89 15.25 53.17
C PRO A 343 11.09 16.57 53.94
N ASP A 344 11.89 17.51 53.44
CA ASP A 344 12.19 18.85 53.98
C ASP A 344 12.75 19.68 52.82
N SER A 345 11.85 20.24 52.00
CA SER A 345 12.19 20.94 50.76
C SER A 345 12.96 22.24 50.94
N ASP A 346 12.77 22.94 52.06
CA ASP A 346 13.43 24.22 52.34
C ASP A 346 14.63 24.11 53.32
N ALA A 347 14.88 22.91 53.83
CA ALA A 347 15.97 22.55 54.73
C ALA A 347 15.93 23.35 56.05
N ASP A 348 14.74 23.68 56.56
CA ASP A 348 14.56 24.39 57.83
C ASP A 348 14.58 23.45 59.07
N GLY A 349 14.54 22.13 58.83
CA GLY A 349 14.56 21.08 59.85
C GLY A 349 13.18 20.60 60.31
N LEU A 350 12.10 21.02 59.63
CA LEU A 350 10.75 20.47 59.72
C LEU A 350 10.41 19.73 58.43
N THR A 351 9.46 18.79 58.51
CA THR A 351 8.92 18.15 57.31
C THR A 351 8.03 19.12 56.54
N ASP A 352 7.75 18.82 55.26
CA ASP A 352 6.85 19.65 54.45
C ASP A 352 5.39 19.54 54.96
N TYR A 353 5.05 18.45 55.68
CA TYR A 353 3.77 18.21 56.40
C TYR A 353 3.42 19.15 57.58
#